data_AF-A0AAU9UF24-F1
#
_entry.id   AF-A0AAU9UF24-F1
#
_cell.length_a   1.000
_cell.length_b   1.000
_cell.length_c   1.000
_cell.angle_alpha   90.00
_cell.angle_beta   90.00
_cell.angle_gamma   90.00
#
_symmetry.space_group_name_H-M   'P 1'
#
loop_
_entity.id
_entity.type
_entity.pdbx_description
1 polymer ?
#
loop_
_entity_poly.entity_id
_entity_poly.type
_entity_poly.pdbx_seq_one_letter_code
_entity_poly.pdbx_strand_id
1 'polypeptide(L)'
;MKDHLLESTDNDIVQAYDEPEKWPNEVEKNITFGEKEIRTLTNKIHLNERNIIRAFRNYLVDKKVPKNLTSLINTVHTIAVSTSECERGFSQMNLIMIPQRASLLVKTVSPLLVIKFNGPPLNIFDPLKYVDS
;
A
#
# COMPACT_ATOMS: atom_id res chain seq x y z
N MET A 1 7.09 -7.09 -5.96
CA MET A 1 5.93 -6.47 -6.64
C MET A 1 5.92 -4.96 -6.41
N LYS A 2 6.11 -4.48 -5.18
CA LYS A 2 6.41 -3.07 -4.91
C LYS A 2 7.61 -2.56 -5.72
N ASP A 3 8.69 -3.34 -5.80
CA ASP A 3 9.91 -2.97 -6.54
C ASP A 3 9.74 -2.86 -8.07
N HIS A 4 8.62 -3.36 -8.62
CA HIS A 4 8.28 -3.19 -10.04
C HIS A 4 7.35 -2.01 -10.30
N LEU A 5 6.68 -1.48 -9.27
CA LEU A 5 5.78 -0.33 -9.35
C LEU A 5 6.40 0.95 -8.76
N LEU A 6 7.28 0.79 -7.79
CA LEU A 6 8.03 1.80 -7.07
C LEU A 6 9.51 1.42 -7.18
N GLU A 7 10.36 2.35 -7.59
CA GLU A 7 11.80 2.12 -7.64
C GLU A 7 12.37 2.07 -6.21
N SER A 8 13.60 1.59 -6.01
CA SER A 8 14.25 1.59 -4.67
C SER A 8 14.24 2.99 -4.05
N THR A 9 14.44 4.01 -4.90
CA THR A 9 14.32 5.43 -4.58
C THR A 9 12.94 5.86 -4.09
N ASP A 10 11.86 5.21 -4.54
CA ASP A 10 10.50 5.52 -4.08
C ASP A 10 10.23 5.00 -2.66
N ASN A 11 10.81 3.85 -2.30
CA ASN A 11 10.81 3.35 -0.92
C ASN A 11 11.71 4.20 -0.01
N ASP A 12 12.84 4.69 -0.53
CA ASP A 12 13.73 5.58 0.20
C ASP A 12 13.04 6.90 0.58
N ILE A 13 12.15 7.44 -0.28
CA ILE A 13 11.36 8.65 0.04
C ILE A 13 10.40 8.40 1.19
N VAL A 14 9.71 7.25 1.17
CA VAL A 14 8.71 6.90 2.20
C VAL A 14 9.41 6.61 3.53
N GLN A 15 10.54 5.90 3.48
CA GLN A 15 11.35 5.64 4.66
C GLN A 15 12.01 6.92 5.21
N ALA A 16 12.47 7.82 4.33
CA ALA A 16 12.95 9.13 4.73
C ALA A 16 11.84 9.98 5.37
N TYR A 17 10.58 9.82 4.96
CA TYR A 17 9.46 10.48 5.61
C TYR A 17 9.26 10.03 7.06
N ASP A 18 9.43 8.73 7.32
CA ASP A 18 9.32 8.14 8.66
C ASP A 18 10.53 8.48 9.56
N GLU A 19 11.66 8.89 8.98
CA GLU A 19 12.91 9.19 9.69
C GLU A 19 13.41 10.63 9.40
N PRO A 20 12.69 11.68 9.85
CA PRO A 20 13.04 13.08 9.59
C PRO A 20 14.39 13.50 10.21
N GLU A 21 14.92 12.72 11.17
CA GLU A 21 16.23 12.94 11.79
C GLU A 21 17.41 12.67 10.84
N LYS A 22 17.20 11.88 9.78
CA LYS A 22 18.24 11.55 8.78
C LYS A 22 18.35 12.58 7.67
N TRP A 23 17.54 13.63 7.69
CA TRP A 23 17.52 14.64 6.64
C TRP A 23 18.74 15.56 6.74
N PRO A 24 19.20 16.13 5.61
CA PRO A 24 20.27 17.12 5.63
C PRO A 24 19.95 18.29 6.58
N ASN A 25 20.96 18.82 7.27
CA ASN A 25 20.76 20.02 8.09
C ASN A 25 20.22 21.17 7.21
N GLU A 26 19.27 21.94 7.72
CA GLU A 26 18.65 23.10 7.04
C GLU A 26 17.76 22.77 5.82
N VAL A 27 17.13 21.59 5.73
CA VAL A 27 16.15 21.27 4.66
C VAL A 27 15.06 22.35 4.51
N GLU A 28 14.64 22.97 5.61
CA GLU A 28 13.66 24.07 5.62
C GLU A 28 14.10 25.32 4.84
N LYS A 29 15.41 25.52 4.63
CA LYS A 29 15.95 26.57 3.75
C LYS A 29 15.92 26.18 2.27
N ASN A 30 15.79 24.88 1.96
CA ASN A 30 15.70 24.37 0.61
C ASN A 30 14.28 23.83 0.32
N ILE A 31 13.39 24.75 -0.04
CA ILE A 31 11.96 24.45 -0.30
C ILE A 31 11.73 23.44 -1.45
N THR A 32 12.73 23.17 -2.29
CA THR A 32 12.64 22.24 -3.42
C THR A 32 13.22 20.86 -3.12
N PHE A 33 13.77 20.64 -1.92
CA PHE A 33 14.30 19.35 -1.49
C PHE A 33 13.23 18.26 -1.65
N GLY A 34 13.55 17.15 -2.32
CA GLY A 34 12.64 16.01 -2.49
C GLY A 34 11.47 16.21 -3.46
N GLU A 35 11.38 17.35 -4.16
CA GLU A 35 10.26 17.59 -5.09
C GLU A 35 10.27 16.68 -6.32
N LYS A 36 11.46 16.35 -6.84
CA LYS A 36 11.58 15.52 -8.05
C LYS A 36 11.08 14.11 -7.76
N GLU A 37 11.49 13.60 -6.64
CA GLU A 37 11.11 12.35 -6.00
C GLU A 37 9.58 12.28 -5.81
N ILE A 38 9.01 13.27 -5.11
CA ILE A 38 7.56 13.36 -4.88
C ILE A 38 6.78 13.51 -6.20
N ARG A 39 7.31 14.23 -7.18
CA ARG A 39 6.70 14.37 -8.52
C ARG A 39 6.64 13.04 -9.26
N THR A 40 7.75 12.30 -9.28
CA THR A 40 7.80 10.96 -9.89
C THR A 40 6.78 10.02 -9.25
N LEU A 41 6.76 9.96 -7.92
CA LEU A 41 5.85 9.12 -7.16
C LEU A 41 4.37 9.51 -7.38
N THR A 42 4.08 10.81 -7.39
CA THR A 42 2.72 11.34 -7.62
C THR A 42 2.22 10.98 -9.02
N ASN A 43 3.09 11.04 -10.03
CA ASN A 43 2.76 10.64 -11.39
C ASN A 43 2.48 9.13 -11.50
N LYS A 44 3.27 8.29 -10.82
CA LYS A 44 3.04 6.84 -10.77
C LYS A 44 1.68 6.50 -10.13
N ILE A 45 1.31 7.20 -9.07
CA ILE A 45 0.06 6.97 -8.31
C ILE A 45 -1.14 7.73 -8.92
N HIS A 46 -0.92 8.56 -9.95
CA HIS A 46 -1.95 9.37 -10.62
C HIS A 46 -2.71 10.32 -9.68
N LEU A 47 -2.01 10.91 -8.69
CA LEU A 47 -2.55 11.95 -7.82
C LEU A 47 -2.27 13.35 -8.37
N ASN A 48 -2.95 14.38 -7.85
CA ASN A 48 -2.75 15.75 -8.29
C ASN A 48 -1.39 16.30 -7.85
N GLU A 49 -0.43 16.33 -8.78
CA GLU A 49 0.95 16.78 -8.56
C GLU A 49 1.03 18.15 -7.86
N ARG A 50 0.30 19.15 -8.35
CA ARG A 50 0.37 20.52 -7.81
C ARG A 50 -0.05 20.58 -6.34
N ASN A 51 -1.11 19.85 -5.99
CA ASN A 51 -1.62 19.80 -4.62
C ASN A 51 -0.64 19.07 -3.69
N ILE A 52 -0.02 18.00 -4.17
CA ILE A 52 0.93 17.20 -3.41
C ILE A 52 2.26 17.95 -3.20
N ILE A 53 2.81 18.59 -4.23
CA ILE A 53 4.04 19.39 -4.10
C ILE A 53 3.83 20.55 -3.12
N ARG A 54 2.69 21.26 -3.24
CA ARG A 54 2.37 22.34 -2.31
C ARG A 54 2.24 21.83 -0.87
N ALA A 55 1.57 20.70 -0.70
CA ALA A 55 1.44 20.03 0.59
C ALA A 55 2.81 19.63 1.16
N PHE A 56 3.70 19.10 0.33
CA PHE A 56 5.04 18.73 0.74
C PHE A 56 5.91 19.93 1.14
N ARG A 57 5.86 21.04 0.39
CA ARG A 57 6.53 22.30 0.78
C ARG A 57 6.05 22.80 2.14
N ASN A 58 4.74 22.80 2.36
CA ASN A 58 4.17 23.19 3.66
C ASN A 58 4.65 22.25 4.78
N TYR A 59 4.80 20.95 4.49
CA TYR A 59 5.35 19.99 5.44
C TYR A 59 6.82 20.29 5.80
N LEU A 60 7.66 20.70 4.82
CA LEU A 60 9.06 21.05 5.08
C LEU A 60 9.20 22.21 6.08
N VAL A 61 8.28 23.19 6.01
CA VAL A 61 8.29 24.40 6.84
C VAL A 61 7.61 24.18 8.19
N ASP A 62 6.37 23.65 8.19
CA ASP A 62 5.54 23.58 9.39
C ASP A 62 5.69 22.26 10.16
N LYS A 63 6.38 21.26 9.56
CA LYS A 63 6.49 19.88 10.06
C LYS A 63 5.15 19.21 10.39
N LYS A 64 4.05 19.75 9.87
CA LYS A 64 2.68 19.23 10.02
C LYS A 64 2.24 18.56 8.74
N VAL A 65 1.75 17.33 8.85
CA VAL A 65 1.30 16.54 7.71
C VAL A 65 -0.02 17.10 7.17
N PRO A 66 -0.06 17.70 5.98
CA PRO A 66 -1.32 18.12 5.38
C PRO A 66 -2.09 16.91 4.85
N LYS A 67 -3.43 16.99 4.87
CA LYS A 67 -4.33 15.91 4.42
C LYS A 67 -4.00 15.35 3.03
N ASN A 68 -3.57 16.21 2.11
CA ASN A 68 -3.22 15.80 0.75
C ASN A 68 -1.99 14.89 0.72
N LEU A 69 -0.99 15.16 1.58
CA LEU A 69 0.22 14.34 1.69
C LEU A 69 -0.10 13.00 2.37
N THR A 70 -1.02 12.97 3.33
CA THR A 70 -1.51 11.74 3.96
C THR A 70 -2.08 10.76 2.94
N SER A 71 -2.81 11.25 1.92
CA SER A 71 -3.35 10.39 0.86
C SER A 71 -2.24 9.67 0.08
N LEU A 72 -1.17 10.41 -0.28
CA LEU A 72 0.00 9.83 -0.94
C LEU A 72 0.67 8.78 -0.05
N ILE A 73 0.94 9.12 1.21
CA ILE A 73 1.61 8.24 2.18
C ILE A 73 0.79 6.95 2.36
N ASN A 74 -0.51 7.07 2.62
CA ASN A 74 -1.40 5.93 2.80
C ASN A 74 -1.41 5.03 1.55
N THR A 75 -1.45 5.64 0.36
CA THR A 75 -1.45 4.88 -0.89
C THR A 75 -0.16 4.08 -1.05
N VAL A 76 1.00 4.67 -0.75
CA VAL A 76 2.26 3.93 -0.79
C VAL A 76 2.32 2.81 0.26
N HIS A 77 1.76 3.05 1.45
CA HIS A 77 1.68 2.02 2.50
C HIS A 77 0.74 0.86 2.12
N THR A 78 -0.31 1.11 1.32
CA THR A 78 -1.20 0.05 0.83
C THR A 78 -0.61 -0.80 -0.30
N ILE A 79 0.45 -0.34 -0.98
CA ILE A 79 1.10 -1.17 -1.99
C ILE A 79 1.89 -2.28 -1.29
N ALA A 80 1.51 -3.53 -1.56
CA ALA A 80 2.11 -4.72 -0.98
C ALA A 80 3.63 -4.76 -1.24
N VAL A 81 4.41 -4.75 -0.14
CA VAL A 81 5.86 -4.52 -0.15
C VAL A 81 6.65 -5.64 -0.80
N SER A 82 6.15 -6.87 -0.78
CA SER A 82 6.95 -8.03 -1.16
C SER A 82 6.17 -9.00 -2.04
N THR A 83 6.91 -9.70 -2.91
CA THR A 83 6.38 -10.86 -3.66
C THR A 83 5.94 -11.99 -2.72
N SER A 84 6.49 -12.06 -1.51
CA SER A 84 6.10 -13.04 -0.49
C SER A 84 4.61 -12.96 -0.10
N GLU A 85 4.03 -11.75 -0.04
CA GLU A 85 2.59 -11.59 0.21
C GLU A 85 1.75 -12.13 -0.96
N CYS A 86 2.22 -12.00 -2.20
CA CYS A 86 1.59 -12.58 -3.37
C CYS A 86 1.76 -14.12 -3.42
N GLU A 87 2.91 -14.65 -3.02
CA GLU A 87 3.19 -16.08 -2.95
C GLU A 87 2.34 -16.78 -1.89
N ARG A 88 2.11 -16.13 -0.74
CA ARG A 88 1.12 -16.55 0.26
C ARG A 88 -0.27 -16.62 -0.38
N GLY A 89 -0.60 -15.63 -1.20
CA GLY A 89 -1.70 -15.61 -2.17
C GLY A 89 -1.96 -16.95 -2.87
N PHE A 90 -0.97 -17.36 -3.66
CA PHE A 90 -1.02 -18.56 -4.49
C PHE A 90 -0.95 -19.85 -3.68
N SER A 91 -0.24 -19.85 -2.55
CA SER A 91 -0.19 -21.01 -1.64
C SER A 91 -1.58 -21.33 -1.07
N GLN A 92 -2.36 -20.31 -0.70
CA GLN A 92 -3.76 -20.49 -0.27
C GLN A 92 -4.65 -20.98 -1.42
N MET A 93 -4.39 -20.54 -2.65
CA MET A 93 -5.11 -21.04 -3.83
C MET A 93 -4.89 -22.53 -4.04
N ASN A 94 -3.69 -23.06 -3.79
CA ASN A 94 -3.41 -24.50 -3.87
C ASN A 94 -4.24 -25.33 -2.85
N LEU A 95 -4.62 -24.75 -1.71
CA LEU A 95 -5.52 -25.41 -0.75
C LEU A 95 -6.97 -25.47 -1.24
N ILE A 96 -7.40 -24.49 -2.05
CA ILE A 96 -8.76 -24.42 -2.63
C ILE A 96 -8.84 -25.25 -3.92
N MET A 97 -7.80 -25.18 -4.75
CA MET A 97 -7.68 -25.85 -6.05
C MET A 97 -6.93 -27.17 -5.89
N ILE A 98 -7.57 -28.17 -5.27
CA ILE A 98 -6.98 -29.51 -5.13
C ILE A 98 -7.17 -30.26 -6.47
N PRO A 99 -6.10 -30.61 -7.20
CA PRO A 99 -6.19 -31.21 -8.54
C PRO A 99 -6.99 -32.52 -8.59
N GLN A 100 -7.07 -33.23 -7.45
CA GLN A 100 -7.68 -34.56 -7.34
C GLN A 100 -9.13 -34.56 -6.83
N ARG A 101 -9.64 -33.44 -6.30
CA ARG A 101 -10.92 -33.42 -5.55
C ARG A 101 -11.90 -32.32 -5.98
N ALA A 102 -11.45 -31.23 -6.60
CA ALA A 102 -12.34 -30.15 -7.02
C ALA A 102 -11.76 -29.34 -8.20
N SER A 103 -12.35 -29.49 -9.39
CA SER A 103 -12.13 -28.55 -10.50
C SER A 103 -13.11 -27.40 -10.34
N LEU A 104 -12.72 -26.38 -9.58
CA LEU A 104 -13.52 -25.17 -9.40
C LEU A 104 -13.25 -24.20 -10.54
N LEU A 105 -14.32 -23.64 -11.11
CA LEU A 105 -14.20 -22.57 -12.10
C LEU A 105 -13.62 -21.32 -11.42
N VAL A 106 -12.85 -20.50 -12.16
CA VAL A 106 -12.24 -19.25 -11.65
C VAL A 106 -13.26 -18.34 -10.97
N LYS A 107 -14.50 -18.29 -11.51
CA LYS A 107 -15.63 -17.53 -10.92
C LYS A 107 -16.00 -17.96 -9.50
N THR A 108 -15.68 -19.19 -9.11
CA THR A 108 -15.93 -19.75 -7.78
C THR A 108 -14.68 -19.66 -6.90
N VAL A 109 -13.49 -19.79 -7.49
CA VAL A 109 -12.22 -19.72 -6.74
C VAL A 109 -11.94 -18.31 -6.23
N SER A 110 -12.22 -17.29 -7.05
CA SER A 110 -12.00 -15.89 -6.69
C SER A 110 -12.72 -15.49 -5.37
N PRO A 111 -14.04 -15.68 -5.21
CA PRO A 111 -14.72 -15.36 -3.96
C PRO A 111 -14.24 -16.23 -2.77
N LEU A 112 -13.88 -17.50 -3.00
CA LEU A 112 -13.30 -18.35 -1.95
C LEU A 112 -11.95 -17.84 -1.46
N LEU A 113 -11.09 -17.35 -2.36
CA LEU A 113 -9.84 -16.69 -1.98
C LEU A 113 -10.11 -15.42 -1.17
N VAL A 114 -11.07 -14.58 -1.58
CA VAL A 114 -11.45 -13.38 -0.83
C VAL A 114 -11.87 -13.72 0.60
N ILE A 115 -12.68 -14.77 0.79
CA ILE A 115 -13.09 -15.27 2.11
C ILE A 115 -11.88 -15.80 2.88
N LYS A 116 -10.96 -16.53 2.25
CA LYS A 116 -9.75 -17.04 2.93
C LYS A 116 -8.77 -15.95 3.33
N PHE A 117 -8.66 -14.86 2.56
CA PHE A 117 -7.76 -13.73 2.89
C PHE A 117 -8.35 -12.79 3.94
N ASN A 118 -9.63 -12.47 3.83
CA ASN A 118 -10.25 -11.41 4.63
C ASN A 118 -11.20 -11.94 5.71
N GLY A 119 -11.59 -13.21 5.61
CA GLY A 119 -12.53 -13.82 6.53
C GLY A 119 -11.89 -14.10 7.89
N PRO A 120 -12.68 -14.06 8.97
CA PRO A 120 -12.21 -14.49 10.28
C PRO A 120 -11.81 -15.98 10.24
N PRO A 121 -10.79 -16.39 11.01
CA PRO A 121 -10.51 -17.79 11.24
C PRO A 121 -11.76 -18.58 11.62
N LEU A 122 -11.89 -19.81 11.09
CA LEU A 122 -13.10 -20.64 11.27
C LEU A 122 -13.48 -20.86 12.74
N ASN A 123 -12.52 -20.86 13.66
CA ASN A 123 -12.73 -21.03 15.09
C ASN A 123 -13.39 -19.81 15.77
N ILE A 124 -13.34 -18.63 15.15
CA ILE A 124 -13.98 -17.41 15.65
C ILE A 124 -15.08 -16.91 14.71
N PHE A 125 -15.35 -17.64 13.62
CA PHE A 125 -16.45 -17.32 12.72
C PHE A 125 -17.78 -17.65 13.41
N ASP A 126 -18.63 -16.64 13.54
CA ASP A 126 -19.96 -16.75 14.13
C ASP A 126 -21.00 -16.80 13.00
N PRO A 127 -21.50 -18.00 12.62
CA PRO A 127 -22.47 -18.13 11.55
C PRO A 127 -23.84 -17.56 11.94
N LEU A 128 -24.17 -17.46 13.23
CA LEU A 128 -25.51 -17.07 13.69
C LEU A 128 -25.84 -15.61 13.31
N LYS A 129 -24.83 -14.74 13.24
CA LYS A 129 -24.97 -13.35 12.78
C LYS A 129 -25.49 -13.20 11.34
N TYR A 130 -25.48 -14.27 10.56
CA TYR A 130 -25.88 -14.27 9.15
C TYR A 130 -27.10 -15.15 8.87
N VAL A 131 -27.69 -15.74 9.92
CA VAL A 131 -28.85 -16.66 9.82
C VAL A 131 -30.14 -15.96 10.27
N ASP A 132 -30.07 -14.82 10.96
CA ASP A 132 -31.26 -14.05 11.30
C ASP A 132 -31.84 -13.33 10.07
N SER A 133 -33.11 -13.62 9.80
CA SER A 133 -33.92 -13.22 8.63
C SER A 133 -34.58 -11.85 8.79
#